data_AF-A0A392QPE0-F1
#
_entry.id   AF-A0A392QPE0-F1
#
_cell.length_a   1.000
_cell.length_b   1.000
_cell.length_c   1.000
_cell.angle_alpha   90.00
_cell.angle_beta   90.00
_cell.angle_gamma   90.00
#
_symmetry.space_group_name_H-M   'P 1'
#
loop_
_entity.id
_entity.type
_entity.pdbx_description
1 polymer ?
#
loop_
_entity_poly.entity_id
_entity_poly.type
_entity_poly.pdbx_seq_one_letter_code
_entity_poly.pdbx_strand_id
1 'polypeptide(L)'
;MEAQVIIDEESTQFEAWRDSLETVPTIKKLRAYAERLRVAELEKCLGKMGDDINKKTQKAVDDLSKGIVNKMLHGPMQHLRCDGSDSRTLSDTLENMNALNRMFSLETEISVLEQKIRAKVEQKP
;
A
#
# COMPACT_ATOMS: atom_id res chain seq x y z
N MET A 1 -38.16 -22.58 -2.70
CA MET A 1 -37.25 -22.11 -3.77
C MET A 1 -36.69 -20.72 -3.46
N GLU A 2 -37.48 -19.80 -2.92
CA GLU A 2 -37.03 -18.45 -2.53
C GLU A 2 -35.81 -18.44 -1.57
N ALA A 3 -35.76 -19.35 -0.60
CA ALA A 3 -34.62 -19.44 0.32
C ALA A 3 -33.30 -19.82 -0.37
N GLN A 4 -33.32 -20.66 -1.41
CA GLN A 4 -32.11 -21.05 -2.12
C GLN A 4 -31.56 -19.87 -2.94
N VAL A 5 -32.45 -19.09 -3.57
CA VAL A 5 -32.06 -17.89 -4.32
C VAL A 5 -31.36 -16.89 -3.41
N ILE A 6 -31.92 -16.62 -2.23
CA ILE A 6 -31.31 -15.71 -1.25
C ILE A 6 -29.94 -16.26 -0.81
N ILE A 7 -29.82 -17.55 -0.54
CA ILE A 7 -28.54 -18.17 -0.15
C ILE A 7 -27.50 -18.02 -1.27
N ASP A 8 -27.87 -18.27 -2.52
CA ASP A 8 -26.95 -18.17 -3.66
C ASP A 8 -26.49 -16.72 -3.90
N GLU A 9 -27.40 -15.74 -3.76
CA GLU A 9 -27.09 -14.31 -3.84
C GLU A 9 -26.13 -13.86 -2.73
N GLU A 10 -26.42 -14.22 -1.48
CA GLU A 10 -25.57 -13.86 -0.33
C GLU A 10 -24.21 -14.56 -0.38
N SER A 11 -24.17 -15.81 -0.83
CA SER A 11 -22.91 -16.55 -1.00
C SER A 11 -22.03 -15.89 -2.05
N THR A 12 -22.61 -15.43 -3.17
CA THR A 12 -21.89 -14.71 -4.22
C THR A 12 -21.34 -13.37 -3.70
N GLN A 13 -22.16 -12.61 -2.95
CA GLN A 13 -21.72 -11.34 -2.34
C GLN A 13 -20.59 -11.56 -1.32
N PHE A 14 -20.67 -12.62 -0.51
CA PHE A 14 -19.65 -12.96 0.46
C PHE A 14 -18.33 -13.34 -0.20
N GLU A 15 -18.34 -14.13 -1.26
CA GLU A 15 -17.14 -14.49 -2.02
C GLU A 15 -16.50 -13.26 -2.66
N ALA A 16 -17.30 -12.40 -3.31
CA ALA A 16 -16.80 -11.16 -3.88
C ALA A 16 -16.18 -10.24 -2.82
N TRP A 17 -16.78 -10.15 -1.64
CA TRP A 17 -16.23 -9.40 -0.51
C TRP A 17 -14.91 -10.01 -0.01
N ARG A 18 -14.84 -11.34 0.16
CA ARG A 18 -13.63 -12.03 0.60
C ARG A 18 -12.47 -11.77 -0.37
N ASP A 19 -12.72 -11.91 -1.66
CA ASP A 19 -11.70 -11.74 -2.70
C ASP A 19 -11.26 -10.26 -2.79
N SER A 20 -12.13 -9.32 -2.44
CA SER A 20 -11.79 -7.89 -2.32
C SER A 20 -10.72 -7.63 -1.24
N LEU A 21 -10.65 -8.47 -0.20
CA LEU A 21 -9.65 -8.35 0.87
C LEU A 21 -8.23 -8.74 0.42
N GLU A 22 -8.08 -9.41 -0.72
CA GLU A 22 -6.76 -9.80 -1.27
C GLU A 22 -5.87 -8.59 -1.58
N THR A 23 -6.45 -7.40 -1.79
CA THR A 23 -5.68 -6.19 -2.06
C THR A 23 -5.05 -5.56 -0.80
N VAL A 24 -5.51 -5.94 0.39
CA VAL A 24 -5.06 -5.33 1.66
C VAL A 24 -3.54 -5.47 1.88
N PRO A 25 -2.91 -6.64 1.66
CA PRO A 25 -1.46 -6.76 1.69
C PRO A 25 -0.76 -5.81 0.69
N THR A 26 -1.25 -5.72 -0.54
CA THR A 26 -0.68 -4.85 -1.58
C THR A 26 -0.76 -3.37 -1.19
N ILE A 27 -1.90 -2.93 -0.65
CA ILE A 27 -2.09 -1.60 -0.07
C ILE A 27 -1.01 -1.31 0.99
N LYS A 28 -0.80 -2.24 1.93
CA LYS A 28 0.19 -2.08 3.00
C LYS A 28 1.61 -1.95 2.43
N LYS A 29 1.97 -2.79 1.46
CA LYS A 29 3.30 -2.78 0.83
C LYS A 29 3.54 -1.49 0.04
N LEU A 30 2.57 -1.04 -0.75
CA LEU A 30 2.70 0.19 -1.52
C LEU A 30 2.92 1.41 -0.63
N ARG A 31 2.20 1.51 0.50
CA ARG A 31 2.41 2.59 1.49
C ARG A 31 3.81 2.53 2.10
N ALA A 32 4.28 1.34 2.46
CA ALA A 32 5.62 1.16 3.03
C ALA A 32 6.71 1.53 2.03
N TYR A 33 6.57 1.10 0.77
CA TYR A 33 7.47 1.45 -0.33
C TYR A 33 7.58 2.97 -0.49
N ALA A 34 6.42 3.66 -0.58
CA ALA A 34 6.37 5.09 -0.78
C ALA A 34 6.95 5.87 0.42
N GLU A 35 6.67 5.44 1.65
CA GLU A 35 7.22 6.09 2.84
C GLU A 35 8.74 5.94 2.93
N ARG A 36 9.27 4.75 2.63
CA ARG A 36 10.73 4.52 2.58
C ARG A 36 11.39 5.45 1.56
N LEU A 37 10.81 5.58 0.37
CA LEU A 37 11.32 6.49 -0.65
C LEU A 37 11.24 7.96 -0.19
N ARG A 38 10.11 8.37 0.38
CA ARG A 38 9.88 9.72 0.89
C ARG A 38 10.90 10.11 1.95
N VAL A 39 11.11 9.26 2.96
CA VAL A 39 12.05 9.52 4.04
C VAL A 39 13.47 9.62 3.51
N ALA A 40 13.89 8.70 2.63
CA ALA A 40 15.22 8.73 2.04
C ALA A 40 15.49 10.02 1.25
N GLU A 41 14.52 10.52 0.48
CA GLU A 41 14.68 11.77 -0.27
C GLU A 41 14.55 13.01 0.62
N LEU A 42 13.71 12.96 1.66
CA LEU A 42 13.61 14.04 2.65
C LEU A 42 14.93 14.20 3.41
N GLU A 43 15.54 13.11 3.87
CA GLU A 43 16.83 13.13 4.57
C GLU A 43 17.95 13.71 3.68
N LYS A 44 18.00 13.29 2.41
CA LYS A 44 18.94 13.87 1.42
C LYS A 44 18.70 15.36 1.22
N CYS A 45 17.44 15.78 1.14
CA CYS A 45 17.08 17.18 0.96
C CYS A 45 17.52 18.01 2.17
N LEU A 46 17.15 17.59 3.38
CA LEU A 46 17.51 18.27 4.62
C LEU A 46 19.04 18.32 4.82
N GLY A 47 19.76 17.23 4.52
CA GLY A 47 21.22 17.19 4.59
C GLY A 47 21.91 18.19 3.65
N LYS A 48 21.29 18.55 2.51
CA LYS A 48 21.79 19.58 1.60
C LYS A 48 21.46 21.01 2.03
N MET A 49 20.47 21.19 2.91
CA MET A 49 20.06 22.52 3.40
C MET A 49 20.96 23.03 4.54
N GLY A 50 21.77 22.17 5.14
CA GLY A 50 22.70 22.50 6.21
C GLY A 50 22.04 22.61 7.60
N ASP A 51 22.87 22.77 8.63
CA ASP A 51 22.43 22.67 10.03
C ASP A 51 21.66 23.91 10.53
N ASP A 52 21.73 25.04 9.82
CA ASP A 52 21.10 26.31 10.21
C ASP A 52 19.60 26.39 9.83
N ILE A 53 19.03 25.33 9.25
CA ILE A 53 17.63 25.29 8.87
C ILE A 53 16.72 25.25 10.11
N ASN A 54 15.88 26.27 10.25
CA ASN A 54 14.94 26.34 11.36
C ASN A 54 13.86 25.23 11.30
N LYS A 55 13.30 24.88 12.47
CA LYS A 55 12.28 23.82 12.61
C LYS A 55 11.02 24.04 11.77
N LYS A 56 10.64 25.31 11.53
CA LYS A 56 9.45 25.65 10.72
C LYS A 56 9.66 25.27 9.26
N THR A 57 10.85 25.56 8.72
CA THR A 57 11.22 25.17 7.35
C THR A 57 11.33 23.66 7.22
N GLN A 58 11.99 22.97 8.17
CA GLN A 58 12.05 21.50 8.18
C GLN A 58 10.66 20.87 8.12
N LYS A 59 9.73 21.37 8.95
CA LYS A 59 8.34 20.92 8.94
C LYS A 59 7.62 21.21 7.62
N ALA A 60 7.82 22.38 7.03
CA ALA A 60 7.20 22.72 5.75
C ALA A 60 7.67 21.78 4.62
N VAL A 61 8.95 21.39 4.61
CA VAL A 61 9.50 20.43 3.63
C VAL A 61 8.96 19.02 3.89
N ASP A 62 8.87 18.58 5.15
CA ASP A 62 8.25 17.30 5.51
C ASP A 62 6.78 17.24 5.08
N ASP A 63 5.99 18.28 5.39
CA ASP A 63 4.58 18.38 5.01
C ASP A 63 4.40 18.41 3.48
N LEU A 64 5.28 19.09 2.76
CA LEU A 64 5.32 19.08 1.28
C LEU A 64 5.55 17.67 0.75
N SER A 65 6.56 16.97 1.26
CA SER A 65 6.90 15.61 0.81
C SER A 65 5.74 14.63 1.06
N LYS A 66 5.08 14.73 2.22
CA LYS A 66 3.89 13.94 2.55
C LYS A 66 2.72 14.29 1.64
N GLY A 67 2.52 15.58 1.35
CA GLY A 67 1.48 16.05 0.44
C GLY A 67 1.62 15.49 -0.97
N ILE A 68 2.85 15.45 -1.50
CA ILE A 68 3.13 14.86 -2.83
C ILE A 68 2.81 13.36 -2.81
N VAL A 69 3.36 12.61 -1.84
CA VAL A 69 3.14 11.16 -1.74
C VAL A 69 1.66 10.83 -1.57
N ASN A 70 0.95 11.54 -0.70
CA ASN A 70 -0.50 11.33 -0.50
C ASN A 70 -1.29 11.56 -1.78
N LYS A 71 -0.99 12.61 -2.54
CA LYS A 71 -1.66 12.91 -3.82
C LYS A 71 -1.35 11.84 -4.88
N MET A 72 -0.11 11.37 -4.97
CA MET A 72 0.27 10.29 -5.89
C MET A 72 -0.39 8.95 -5.53
N LEU A 73 -0.49 8.64 -4.24
CA LEU A 73 -1.07 7.38 -3.77
C LEU A 73 -2.61 7.39 -3.75
N HIS A 74 -3.27 8.54 -3.72
CA HIS A 74 -4.72 8.62 -3.64
C HIS A 74 -5.42 7.75 -4.71
N GLY A 75 -5.05 7.91 -5.98
CA GLY A 75 -5.61 7.17 -7.10
C GLY A 75 -5.45 5.65 -6.94
N PRO A 76 -4.22 5.12 -6.88
CA PRO A 76 -3.97 3.69 -6.67
C PRO A 76 -4.68 3.13 -5.44
N MET A 77 -4.65 3.83 -4.31
CA MET A 77 -5.29 3.39 -3.07
C MET A 77 -6.81 3.31 -3.19
N GLN A 78 -7.42 4.25 -3.90
CA GLN A 78 -8.86 4.22 -4.18
C GLN A 78 -9.22 3.07 -5.12
N HIS A 79 -8.35 2.70 -6.06
CA HIS A 79 -8.58 1.62 -7.05
C HIS A 79 -8.26 0.22 -6.53
N LEU A 80 -7.58 0.11 -5.40
CA LEU A 80 -7.40 -1.15 -4.66
C LEU A 80 -8.49 -1.43 -3.64
N ARG A 81 -9.27 -0.42 -3.24
CA ARG A 81 -10.40 -0.60 -2.32
C ARG A 81 -11.66 -0.92 -3.13
N CYS A 82 -12.24 -2.08 -2.87
CA CYS A 82 -13.57 -2.46 -3.35
C CYS A 82 -14.48 -2.64 -2.13
N ASP A 83 -15.21 -1.59 -1.78
CA ASP A 83 -16.14 -1.57 -0.65
C ASP A 83 -17.58 -1.92 -1.05
N GLY A 84 -17.77 -2.51 -2.25
CA GLY A 84 -19.07 -2.93 -2.78
C GLY A 84 -19.99 -1.78 -3.19
N SER A 85 -19.57 -0.51 -3.01
CA SER A 85 -20.35 0.66 -3.39
C SER A 85 -19.99 1.22 -4.77
N ASP A 86 -18.92 0.71 -5.37
CA ASP A 86 -18.35 1.23 -6.60
C ASP A 86 -18.72 0.39 -7.84
N SER A 87 -18.90 1.07 -8.98
CA SER A 87 -19.18 0.47 -10.30
C SER A 87 -18.05 -0.43 -10.85
N ARG A 88 -16.99 -0.65 -10.07
CA ARG A 88 -15.77 -1.33 -10.50
C ARG A 88 -15.90 -2.82 -10.26
N THR A 89 -15.50 -3.61 -11.24
CA THR A 89 -15.55 -5.05 -11.08
C THR A 89 -14.41 -5.53 -10.19
N LEU A 90 -14.62 -6.63 -9.48
CA LEU A 90 -13.55 -7.30 -8.72
C LEU A 90 -12.34 -7.60 -9.62
N SER A 91 -12.58 -7.95 -10.90
CA SER A 91 -11.54 -8.17 -11.90
C SER A 91 -10.65 -6.95 -12.09
N ASP A 92 -11.22 -5.75 -12.26
CA ASP A 92 -10.45 -4.52 -12.43
C ASP A 92 -9.57 -4.23 -11.21
N THR A 93 -10.10 -4.46 -10.00
CA THR A 93 -9.36 -4.27 -8.75
C THR A 93 -8.18 -5.24 -8.64
N LEU A 94 -8.35 -6.51 -9.01
CA LEU A 94 -7.28 -7.50 -9.01
C LEU A 94 -6.23 -7.22 -10.11
N GLU A 95 -6.65 -6.76 -11.29
CA GLU A 95 -5.72 -6.34 -12.34
C GLU A 95 -4.86 -5.14 -11.91
N ASN A 96 -5.47 -4.15 -11.26
CA ASN A 96 -4.76 -3.01 -10.68
C ASN A 96 -3.76 -3.45 -9.60
N MET A 97 -4.15 -4.39 -8.74
CA MET A 97 -3.27 -4.99 -7.73
C MET A 97 -2.04 -5.62 -8.39
N ASN A 98 -2.25 -6.47 -9.39
CA ASN A 98 -1.17 -7.16 -10.10
C ASN A 98 -0.26 -6.17 -10.85
N ALA A 99 -0.82 -5.12 -11.45
CA ALA A 99 -0.04 -4.07 -12.09
C ALA A 99 0.86 -3.34 -11.08
N LEU A 100 0.33 -2.94 -9.92
CA LEU A 100 1.10 -2.29 -8.87
C LEU A 100 2.19 -3.19 -8.28
N ASN A 101 1.90 -4.48 -8.08
CA ASN A 101 2.90 -5.46 -7.65
C ASN A 101 4.07 -5.54 -8.63
N ARG A 102 3.82 -5.54 -9.94
CA ARG A 102 4.89 -5.55 -10.96
C ARG A 102 5.63 -4.23 -11.03
N MET A 103 4.93 -3.10 -11.13
CA MET A 103 5.53 -1.78 -11.32
C MET A 103 6.40 -1.35 -10.14
N PHE A 104 6.01 -1.71 -8.92
CA PHE A 104 6.72 -1.34 -7.69
C PHE A 104 7.45 -2.52 -7.03
N SER A 105 7.45 -3.70 -7.65
CA SER A 105 8.11 -4.92 -7.13
C SER A 105 7.69 -5.26 -5.69
N LEU A 106 6.40 -5.12 -5.37
CA LEU A 106 5.90 -5.20 -3.99
C LEU A 106 5.93 -6.63 -3.43
N GLU A 107 5.93 -7.67 -4.27
CA GLU A 107 5.95 -9.07 -3.82
C GLU A 107 7.29 -9.48 -3.18
N THR A 108 8.39 -8.88 -3.65
CA THR A 108 9.76 -9.20 -3.23
C THR A 108 10.09 -8.65 -1.84
N GLU A 109 9.39 -7.60 -1.37
CA GLU A 109 9.77 -6.93 -0.12
C GLU A 109 9.56 -7.77 1.14
N ILE A 110 8.51 -8.61 1.17
CA ILE A 110 8.26 -9.52 2.29
C ILE A 110 9.33 -10.60 2.35
N SER A 111 9.70 -11.20 1.21
CA SER A 111 10.70 -12.29 1.21
C SER A 111 12.05 -11.79 1.75
N VAL A 112 12.45 -10.57 1.41
CA VAL A 112 13.71 -9.97 1.90
C VAL A 112 13.64 -9.62 3.39
N LEU A 113 12.51 -9.10 3.88
CA LEU A 113 12.32 -8.79 5.30
C LEU A 113 12.23 -10.06 6.16
N GLU A 114 11.47 -11.07 5.71
CA GLU A 114 11.37 -12.37 6.36
C GLU A 114 12.71 -13.10 6.36
N GLN A 115 13.48 -13.05 5.27
CA GLN A 115 14.85 -13.57 5.23
C GLN A 115 15.77 -12.85 6.22
N LYS A 116 15.70 -11.52 6.30
CA LYS A 116 16.50 -10.75 7.27
C LYS A 116 16.10 -11.03 8.71
N ILE A 117 14.81 -11.23 8.99
CA ILE A 117 14.31 -11.61 10.32
C ILE A 117 14.77 -13.03 10.67
N ARG A 118 14.62 -13.99 9.77
CA ARG A 118 15.11 -15.37 9.94
C ARG A 118 16.61 -15.41 10.21
N ALA A 119 17.40 -14.71 9.40
CA ALA A 119 18.86 -14.62 9.59
C ALA A 119 19.24 -14.00 10.94
N LYS A 120 18.48 -13.01 11.45
CA LYS A 120 18.70 -12.44 12.79
C LYS A 120 18.28 -13.35 13.93
N VAL A 121 17.28 -14.21 13.74
CA VAL A 121 16.84 -15.20 14.74
C VAL A 121 17.85 -16.35 14.84
N GLU A 122 18.41 -16.79 13.72
CA GLU A 122 19.43 -17.85 13.65
C GLU A 122 20.82 -17.40 14.15
N GLN A 123 21.10 -16.09 14.16
CA GLN A 123 22.36 -15.52 14.67
C GLN A 123 22.35 -15.15 16.16
N LYS A 124 21.25 -15.41 16.89
CA LYS A 124 21.21 -15.20 18.35
C LYS A 124 21.79 -16.44 19.05
N PRO A 125 22.81 -16.30 19.93
CA PRO A 125 23.42 -17.40 20.66
C PRO A 125 22.46 -18.02 21.68
#